data_AF-A0A2N5S4I5-F1
#
_entry.id   AF-A0A2N5S4I5-F1
#
_cell.length_a   1.000
_cell.length_b   1.000
_cell.length_c   1.000
_cell.angle_alpha   90.00
_cell.angle_beta   90.00
_cell.angle_gamma   90.00
#
_symmetry.space_group_name_H-M   'P 1'
#
loop_
_entity.id
_entity.type
_entity.pdbx_description
1 polymer ?
#
loop_
_entity_poly.entity_id
_entity_poly.type
_entity_poly.pdbx_seq_one_letter_code
_entity_poly.pdbx_strand_id
1 'polypeptide(L)'
;MSAQIYDSGIVYPMVAERSLLRKKPGTLGGYVIEPACAMRTYSLARQFMSLFCKDVMASPETTTEQEKLVGELRIVDAFPVHDEYDNLDQSSEEVFNHQLGENDMINLPEDEITQGEEKHHNESNKGPQRVFFFQEMIKGYKSLLLPETTNYHISDSSSNPEKLLHAFQHWVYVKTSGQMTLTNFKGNPPLITKPIVIDLNPE
;
A
#
# COMPACT_ATOMS: atom_id res chain seq x y z
N MET A 1 29.24 18.09 17.75
CA MET A 1 28.65 16.76 17.54
C MET A 1 28.29 16.66 16.08
N SER A 2 28.89 15.72 15.33
CA SER A 2 28.52 15.45 13.94
C SER A 2 27.22 14.65 13.91
N ALA A 3 26.24 15.05 13.11
CA ALA A 3 25.05 14.26 12.88
C ALA A 3 25.46 12.89 12.31
N GLN A 4 25.15 11.81 13.04
CA GLN A 4 25.23 10.46 12.49
C GLN A 4 23.93 10.22 11.71
N ILE A 5 24.05 9.99 10.42
CA ILE A 5 22.96 9.43 9.63
C ILE A 5 22.76 8.02 10.17
N TYR A 6 21.65 7.80 10.89
CA TYR A 6 21.21 6.47 11.25
C TYR A 6 21.06 5.68 9.95
N ASP A 7 21.60 4.46 9.93
CA ASP A 7 21.47 3.50 8.83
C ASP A 7 20.01 3.52 8.36
N SER A 8 19.75 4.15 7.21
CA SER A 8 18.42 4.64 6.81
C SER A 8 17.50 3.53 6.31
N GLY A 9 17.80 2.29 6.70
CA GLY A 9 17.17 1.09 6.18
C GLY A 9 17.51 0.85 4.71
N ILE A 10 16.81 -0.13 4.12
CA ILE A 10 16.99 -0.52 2.72
C ILE A 10 16.15 0.42 1.85
N VAL A 11 16.81 1.17 0.96
CA VAL A 11 16.14 1.98 -0.06
C VAL A 11 15.86 1.11 -1.28
N TYR A 12 14.58 0.86 -1.59
CA TYR A 12 14.18 0.11 -2.77
C TYR A 12 13.95 1.06 -3.96
N PRO A 13 14.37 0.68 -5.18
CA PRO A 13 14.00 1.45 -6.38
C PRO A 13 12.48 1.42 -6.55
N MET A 14 11.86 2.59 -6.69
CA MET A 14 10.40 2.73 -6.80
C MET A 14 9.98 3.05 -8.24
N VAL A 15 8.79 2.60 -8.62
CA VAL A 15 8.11 2.97 -9.86
C VAL A 15 6.81 3.69 -9.54
N ALA A 16 6.54 4.77 -10.26
CA ALA A 16 5.27 5.48 -10.18
C ALA A 16 4.29 4.88 -11.19
N GLU A 17 3.21 4.28 -10.70
CA GLU A 17 2.09 3.91 -11.55
C GLU A 17 1.15 5.12 -11.70
N ARG A 18 1.00 5.56 -12.94
CA ARG A 18 0.12 6.67 -13.28
C ARG A 18 -1.31 6.17 -13.42
N SER A 19 -2.20 6.61 -12.54
CA SER A 19 -3.64 6.55 -12.86
C SER A 19 -3.89 7.53 -14.00
N LEU A 20 -4.26 7.03 -15.18
CA LEU A 20 -4.60 7.86 -16.35
C LEU A 20 -5.89 8.66 -16.16
N LEU A 21 -6.65 8.38 -15.09
CA LEU A 21 -7.90 9.06 -14.77
C LEU A 21 -7.61 10.39 -14.08
N ARG A 22 -7.53 11.48 -14.85
CA ARG A 22 -7.76 12.83 -14.32
C ARG A 22 -9.21 12.89 -13.84
N LYS A 23 -9.44 12.76 -12.54
CA LYS A 23 -10.77 13.02 -11.96
C LYS A 23 -11.01 14.54 -11.93
N LYS A 24 -12.25 15.00 -12.04
CA LYS A 24 -12.48 16.46 -12.01
C LYS A 24 -12.19 17.00 -10.60
N PRO A 25 -11.44 18.12 -10.47
CA PRO A 25 -11.37 18.84 -9.20
C PRO A 25 -12.78 19.12 -8.68
N GLY A 26 -13.06 18.86 -7.40
CA GLY A 26 -14.38 19.06 -6.79
C GLY A 26 -15.32 17.85 -6.81
N THR A 27 -14.90 16.70 -7.33
CA THR A 27 -15.65 15.44 -7.14
C THR A 27 -15.32 14.88 -5.76
N LEU A 28 -16.25 15.01 -4.82
CA LEU A 28 -16.11 14.48 -3.46
C LEU A 28 -15.72 12.99 -3.53
N GLY A 29 -14.54 12.64 -3.00
CA GLY A 29 -14.11 11.25 -2.82
C GLY A 29 -13.06 10.70 -3.79
N GLY A 30 -12.84 11.34 -4.95
CA GLY A 30 -11.96 10.75 -5.98
C GLY A 30 -10.47 10.68 -5.63
N TYR A 31 -9.97 11.70 -4.93
CA TYR A 31 -8.53 11.94 -4.71
C TYR A 31 -8.02 11.57 -3.32
N VAL A 32 -8.93 11.25 -2.40
CA VAL A 32 -8.59 10.93 -1.00
C VAL A 32 -9.07 9.52 -0.64
N ILE A 33 -10.27 9.11 -1.07
CA ILE A 33 -10.86 7.82 -0.66
C ILE A 33 -10.14 6.66 -1.33
N GLU A 34 -9.96 6.68 -2.65
CA GLU A 34 -9.29 5.58 -3.37
C GLU A 34 -7.85 5.35 -2.88
N PRO A 35 -7.01 6.40 -2.74
CA PRO A 35 -5.69 6.27 -2.12
C PRO A 35 -5.72 5.70 -0.69
N ALA A 36 -6.64 6.18 0.15
CA ALA A 36 -6.79 5.67 1.51
C ALA A 36 -7.23 4.20 1.53
N CYS A 37 -8.17 3.80 0.66
CA CYS A 37 -8.59 2.41 0.50
C CYS A 37 -7.44 1.53 0.01
N ALA A 38 -6.63 2.01 -0.94
CA ALA A 38 -5.44 1.31 -1.41
C ALA A 38 -4.42 1.12 -0.27
N MET A 39 -4.09 2.18 0.48
CA MET A 39 -3.18 2.08 1.63
C MET A 39 -3.67 1.10 2.70
N ARG A 40 -4.97 1.14 3.02
CA ARG A 40 -5.58 0.20 3.98
C ARG A 40 -5.49 -1.23 3.47
N THR A 41 -5.79 -1.45 2.19
CA THR A 41 -5.70 -2.76 1.55
C THR A 41 -4.27 -3.32 1.57
N TYR A 42 -3.27 -2.52 1.19
CA TYR A 42 -1.86 -2.94 1.24
C TYR A 42 -1.39 -3.20 2.67
N SER A 43 -1.80 -2.37 3.63
CA SER A 43 -1.46 -2.55 5.05
C SER A 43 -2.06 -3.84 5.61
N LEU A 44 -3.34 -4.09 5.35
CA LEU A 44 -4.02 -5.31 5.77
C LEU A 44 -3.38 -6.56 5.13
N ALA A 45 -3.13 -6.51 3.83
CA ALA A 45 -2.51 -7.62 3.10
C ALA A 45 -1.09 -7.92 3.60
N ARG A 46 -0.29 -6.88 3.92
CA ARG A 46 1.04 -7.05 4.55
C ARG A 46 0.93 -7.73 5.91
N GLN A 47 -0.01 -7.32 6.75
CA GLN A 47 -0.22 -7.94 8.05
C GLN A 47 -0.61 -9.41 7.93
N PHE A 48 -1.58 -9.74 7.07
CA PHE A 48 -1.96 -11.13 6.83
C PHE A 48 -0.82 -11.95 6.24
N MET A 49 -0.08 -11.42 5.27
CA MET A 49 1.07 -12.11 4.68
C MET A 49 2.12 -12.41 5.75
N SER A 50 2.44 -11.45 6.61
CA SER A 50 3.39 -11.65 7.71
C SER A 50 2.93 -12.74 8.69
N LEU A 51 1.64 -12.76 9.06
CA LEU A 51 1.09 -13.80 9.93
C LEU A 51 1.09 -15.18 9.26
N PHE A 52 0.70 -15.24 7.98
CA PHE A 52 0.76 -16.47 7.21
C PHE A 52 2.19 -17.01 7.11
N CYS A 53 3.16 -16.15 6.79
CA CYS A 53 4.57 -16.54 6.74
C CYS A 53 5.05 -17.09 8.09
N LYS A 54 4.63 -16.49 9.21
CA LYS A 54 4.94 -17.01 10.56
C LYS A 54 4.32 -18.39 10.80
N ASP A 55 3.06 -18.59 10.43
CA ASP A 55 2.36 -19.87 10.59
C ASP A 55 3.02 -20.97 9.73
N VAL A 56 3.46 -20.64 8.50
CA VAL A 56 4.22 -21.56 7.64
C VAL A 56 5.57 -21.90 8.26
N MET A 57 6.34 -20.90 8.72
CA MET A 57 7.65 -21.15 9.35
C MET A 57 7.55 -21.96 10.65
N ALA A 58 6.42 -21.91 11.34
CA ALA A 58 6.18 -22.69 12.56
C ALA A 58 5.74 -24.14 12.27
N SER A 59 5.37 -24.46 11.04
CA SER A 59 4.91 -25.80 10.67
C SER A 59 6.09 -26.78 10.56
N PRO A 60 5.99 -27.97 11.16
CA PRO A 60 7.04 -29.00 11.05
C PRO A 60 7.12 -29.64 9.65
N GLU A 61 6.11 -29.42 8.80
CA GLU A 61 6.04 -29.96 7.44
C GLU A 61 6.67 -29.02 6.40
N THR A 62 7.16 -27.86 6.82
CA THR A 62 7.74 -26.87 5.91
C THR A 62 9.10 -27.34 5.39
N THR A 63 9.23 -27.34 4.06
CA THR A 63 10.47 -27.69 3.37
C THR A 63 11.46 -26.52 3.36
N THR A 64 12.76 -26.81 3.23
CA THR A 64 13.81 -25.77 3.16
C THR A 64 13.61 -24.77 2.01
N GLU A 65 13.04 -25.22 0.88
CA GLU A 65 12.71 -24.32 -0.24
C GLU A 65 11.58 -23.34 0.14
N GLN A 66 10.57 -23.82 0.86
CA GLN A 66 9.49 -22.97 1.37
C GLN A 66 10.02 -22.01 2.44
N GLU A 67 10.87 -22.45 3.35
CA GLU A 67 11.48 -21.57 4.36
C GLU A 67 12.21 -20.39 3.72
N LYS A 68 13.04 -20.67 2.70
CA LYS A 68 13.77 -19.63 1.97
C LYS A 68 12.82 -18.65 1.28
N LEU A 69 11.78 -19.17 0.60
CA LEU A 69 10.82 -18.34 -0.10
C LEU A 69 9.97 -17.50 0.86
N VAL A 70 9.49 -18.11 1.95
CA VAL A 70 8.63 -17.48 2.98
C VAL A 70 9.39 -16.42 3.78
N GLY A 71 10.70 -16.64 4.01
CA GLY A 71 11.56 -15.65 4.66
C GLY A 71 11.66 -14.32 3.90
N GLU A 72 11.42 -14.33 2.59
CA GLU A 72 11.45 -13.14 1.74
C GLU A 72 10.06 -12.71 1.24
N LEU A 73 9.06 -13.59 1.27
CA LEU A 73 7.72 -13.38 0.72
C LEU A 73 7.02 -12.22 1.43
N ARG A 74 6.67 -11.18 0.66
CA ARG A 74 5.96 -10.01 1.20
C ARG A 74 5.11 -9.31 0.16
N ILE A 75 4.07 -8.64 0.66
CA ILE A 75 3.41 -7.57 -0.10
C ILE A 75 4.35 -6.35 -0.06
N VAL A 76 4.72 -5.83 -1.21
CA VAL A 76 5.64 -4.68 -1.32
C VAL A 76 5.03 -3.41 -0.73
N ASP A 77 5.89 -2.49 -0.34
CA ASP A 77 5.43 -1.17 0.07
C ASP A 77 4.92 -0.39 -1.13
N ALA A 78 3.77 0.24 -0.91
CA ALA A 78 3.18 1.13 -1.89
C ALA A 78 2.39 2.22 -1.18
N PHE A 79 2.52 3.45 -1.68
CA PHE A 79 1.90 4.62 -1.09
C PHE A 79 1.48 5.62 -2.16
N PRO A 80 0.37 6.34 -1.93
CA PRO A 80 -0.04 7.41 -2.80
C PRO A 80 0.86 8.62 -2.61
N VAL A 81 1.15 9.30 -3.71
CA VAL A 81 1.82 10.59 -3.74
C VAL A 81 0.88 11.57 -4.41
N HIS A 82 0.52 12.62 -3.68
CA HIS A 82 -0.32 13.68 -4.21
C HIS A 82 0.54 14.65 -5.01
N ASP A 83 0.14 14.92 -6.25
CA ASP A 83 0.72 16.01 -7.04
C ASP A 83 0.04 17.30 -6.58
N GLU A 84 0.70 17.99 -5.67
CA GLU A 84 0.38 19.38 -5.41
C GLU A 84 1.24 20.22 -6.37
N TYR A 85 0.64 21.22 -7.00
CA TYR A 85 1.29 22.24 -7.83
C TYR A 85 1.57 21.91 -9.33
N ASP A 86 0.58 22.20 -10.16
CA ASP A 86 0.81 22.63 -11.56
C ASP A 86 0.69 24.17 -11.74
N ASN A 87 0.60 24.95 -10.66
CA ASN A 87 0.49 26.42 -10.73
C ASN A 87 1.43 27.13 -9.72
N LEU A 88 2.69 26.75 -9.66
CA LEU A 88 3.71 27.71 -9.24
C LEU A 88 4.32 28.26 -10.52
N ASP A 89 3.93 29.49 -10.86
CA ASP A 89 4.74 30.33 -11.74
C ASP A 89 6.20 30.19 -11.29
N GLN A 90 7.08 29.94 -12.26
CA GLN A 90 8.51 29.65 -12.08
C GLN A 90 9.30 30.86 -11.57
N SER A 91 8.84 31.55 -10.52
CA SER A 91 9.46 32.77 -10.00
C SER A 91 9.73 32.79 -8.50
N SER A 92 9.42 31.74 -7.74
CA SER A 92 9.74 31.70 -6.32
C SER A 92 10.61 30.49 -5.96
N GLU A 93 11.93 30.67 -6.05
CA GLU A 93 12.94 29.80 -5.44
C GLU A 93 12.81 29.69 -3.90
N GLU A 94 11.89 30.43 -3.27
CA GLU A 94 11.76 30.48 -1.80
C GLU A 94 10.74 29.49 -1.19
N VAL A 95 9.92 28.78 -1.98
CA VAL A 95 8.81 27.97 -1.41
C VAL A 95 9.25 26.55 -0.98
N PHE A 96 10.43 26.08 -1.38
CA PHE A 96 10.88 24.72 -1.07
C PHE A 96 11.23 24.46 0.41
N ASN A 97 11.24 25.48 1.27
CA ASN A 97 11.68 25.35 2.66
C ASN A 97 10.58 25.44 3.73
N HIS A 98 9.31 25.67 3.40
CA HIS A 98 8.30 25.97 4.43
C HIS A 98 7.21 24.92 4.69
N GLN A 99 7.19 23.78 3.98
CA GLN A 99 6.05 22.84 4.07
C GLN A 99 6.40 21.37 4.34
N LEU A 100 7.60 21.11 4.87
CA LEU A 100 7.99 19.78 5.35
C LEU A 100 8.31 19.76 6.85
N GLY A 101 7.94 20.82 7.60
CA GLY A 101 8.50 21.07 8.93
C GLY A 101 7.56 21.07 10.14
N GLU A 102 6.24 21.28 10.01
CA GLU A 102 5.48 21.75 11.20
C GLU A 102 4.27 20.93 11.68
N ASN A 103 3.83 19.87 11.00
CA ASN A 103 2.63 19.11 11.41
C ASN A 103 2.87 17.62 11.70
N ASP A 104 4.06 17.26 12.16
CA ASP A 104 4.45 15.87 12.46
C ASP A 104 4.40 15.51 13.96
N MET A 105 3.49 16.13 14.72
CA MET A 105 3.26 15.78 16.12
C MET A 105 1.79 15.42 16.39
N ILE A 106 1.58 14.23 16.95
CA ILE A 106 0.33 13.80 17.57
C ILE A 106 0.05 14.73 18.75
N ASN A 107 -0.93 15.62 18.65
CA ASN A 107 -1.36 16.46 19.77
C ASN A 107 -2.54 15.79 20.51
N LEU A 108 -2.35 15.54 21.81
CA LEU A 108 -3.37 15.12 22.78
C LEU A 108 -3.02 15.74 24.15
N PRO A 109 -3.98 16.05 25.03
CA PRO A 109 -5.32 16.63 24.84
C PRO A 109 -5.37 18.13 25.25
N GLU A 110 -6.47 18.76 24.87
CA GLU A 110 -6.79 20.19 24.99
C GLU A 110 -6.84 20.70 26.43
N ASP A 111 -6.18 21.84 26.67
CA ASP A 111 -6.62 22.84 27.64
C ASP A 111 -6.19 24.23 27.16
N GLU A 112 -7.08 25.20 27.36
CA GLU A 112 -6.97 26.65 27.08
C GLU A 112 -7.45 27.12 25.70
N ILE A 113 -8.78 27.28 25.63
CA ILE A 113 -9.48 28.18 24.72
C ILE A 113 -8.86 29.58 24.84
N THR A 114 -8.14 30.03 23.80
CA THR A 114 -7.92 31.46 23.58
C THR A 114 -8.42 31.85 22.19
N GLN A 115 -9.42 32.73 22.19
CA GLN A 115 -10.00 33.34 21.00
C GLN A 115 -8.93 34.16 20.27
N GLY A 116 -8.57 33.73 19.07
CA GLY A 116 -7.75 34.48 18.12
C GLY A 116 -8.48 34.55 16.78
N GLU A 117 -8.70 35.76 16.30
CA GLU A 117 -9.51 36.10 15.13
C GLU A 117 -9.11 35.33 13.86
N GLU A 118 -10.02 34.54 13.31
CA GLU A 118 -9.87 33.90 12.00
C GLU A 118 -9.89 34.95 10.89
N LYS A 119 -8.71 35.32 10.38
CA LYS A 119 -8.61 35.87 9.03
C LYS A 119 -8.91 34.74 8.05
N HIS A 120 -10.14 34.69 7.54
CA HIS A 120 -10.50 33.85 6.40
C HIS A 120 -9.63 34.20 5.19
N HIS A 121 -8.51 33.49 5.02
CA HIS A 121 -7.96 33.31 3.70
C HIS A 121 -8.89 32.35 2.96
N ASN A 122 -9.53 32.86 1.90
CA ASN A 122 -10.18 32.04 0.88
C ASN A 122 -9.09 31.22 0.18
N GLU A 123 -8.62 30.15 0.82
CA GLU A 123 -7.88 29.10 0.15
C GLU A 123 -8.86 28.44 -0.83
N SER A 124 -8.57 28.60 -2.11
CA SER A 124 -9.28 27.91 -3.18
C SER A 124 -9.27 26.42 -2.85
N ASN A 125 -10.45 25.90 -2.49
CA ASN A 125 -10.79 24.53 -2.10
C ASN A 125 -10.57 23.53 -3.26
N LYS A 126 -9.40 23.55 -3.88
CA LYS A 126 -8.96 22.67 -4.96
C LYS A 126 -8.03 21.65 -4.32
N GLY A 127 -8.61 20.55 -3.84
CA GLY A 127 -7.84 19.37 -3.44
C GLY A 127 -6.89 18.89 -4.56
N PRO A 128 -5.99 17.95 -4.26
CA PRO A 128 -4.91 17.54 -5.17
C PRO A 128 -5.48 17.16 -6.54
N GLN A 129 -4.87 17.71 -7.60
CA GLN A 129 -5.36 17.51 -8.97
C GLN A 129 -4.98 16.14 -9.54
N ARG A 130 -3.98 15.46 -8.94
CA ARG A 130 -3.54 14.13 -9.35
C ARG A 130 -3.01 13.35 -8.15
N VAL A 131 -3.15 12.02 -8.24
CA VAL A 131 -2.52 11.08 -7.31
C VAL A 131 -1.72 10.08 -8.12
N PHE A 132 -0.47 9.87 -7.73
CA PHE A 132 0.37 8.77 -8.18
C PHE A 132 0.36 7.66 -7.14
N PHE A 133 0.56 6.42 -7.56
CA PHE A 133 0.83 5.33 -6.63
C PHE A 133 2.27 4.88 -6.84
N PHE A 134 3.13 5.14 -5.86
CA PHE A 134 4.49 4.65 -5.85
C PHE A 134 4.50 3.26 -5.26
N GLN A 135 5.18 2.32 -5.92
CA GLN A 135 5.43 0.98 -5.39
C GLN A 135 6.85 0.54 -5.75
N GLU A 136 7.36 -0.46 -5.04
CA GLU A 136 8.67 -1.03 -5.36
C GLU A 136 8.73 -1.58 -6.79
N MET A 137 9.87 -1.41 -7.46
CA MET A 137 10.12 -1.95 -8.79
C MET A 137 10.29 -3.47 -8.71
N ILE A 138 9.33 -4.21 -9.25
CA ILE A 138 9.38 -5.67 -9.33
C ILE A 138 9.86 -6.10 -10.72
N LYS A 139 11.08 -6.64 -10.82
CA LYS A 139 11.60 -7.24 -12.07
C LYS A 139 10.84 -8.53 -12.40
N GLY A 140 10.51 -8.73 -13.67
CA GLY A 140 9.77 -9.92 -14.12
C GLY A 140 8.29 -9.91 -13.70
N TYR A 141 7.72 -8.73 -13.49
CA TYR A 141 6.33 -8.53 -13.09
C TYR A 141 5.36 -9.31 -13.99
N LYS A 142 4.48 -10.08 -13.35
CA LYS A 142 3.43 -10.88 -14.00
C LYS A 142 2.19 -10.95 -13.11
N SER A 143 1.06 -11.35 -13.68
CA SER A 143 -0.11 -11.73 -12.89
C SER A 143 0.11 -13.10 -12.28
N LEU A 144 -0.26 -13.27 -10.99
CA LEU A 144 -0.06 -14.51 -10.25
C LEU A 144 -1.40 -15.17 -9.92
N LEU A 145 -2.30 -14.45 -9.24
CA LEU A 145 -3.66 -14.89 -8.91
C LEU A 145 -4.69 -13.85 -9.37
N LEU A 146 -5.31 -14.05 -10.53
CA LEU A 146 -6.33 -13.12 -11.05
C LEU A 146 -7.72 -13.44 -10.48
N PRO A 147 -8.57 -12.43 -10.19
CA PRO A 147 -9.93 -12.68 -9.68
C PRO A 147 -10.85 -13.37 -10.68
N GLU A 148 -10.59 -13.17 -11.97
CA GLU A 148 -11.46 -13.60 -13.08
C GLU A 148 -11.26 -15.07 -13.47
N THR A 149 -10.21 -15.71 -12.96
CA THR A 149 -9.90 -17.10 -13.30
C THR A 149 -10.81 -18.03 -12.49
N THR A 150 -11.92 -18.45 -13.11
CA THR A 150 -12.95 -19.31 -12.50
C THR A 150 -12.50 -20.77 -12.29
N ASN A 151 -11.47 -21.21 -13.02
CA ASN A 151 -10.89 -22.55 -12.90
C ASN A 151 -9.41 -22.45 -12.48
N TYR A 152 -9.16 -22.05 -11.23
CA TYR A 152 -7.83 -22.17 -10.64
C TYR A 152 -7.56 -23.63 -10.25
N HIS A 153 -7.00 -24.39 -11.17
CA HIS A 153 -6.52 -25.74 -10.88
C HIS A 153 -5.09 -25.67 -10.33
N ILE A 154 -4.97 -25.67 -9.00
CA ILE A 154 -3.70 -26.03 -8.37
C ILE A 154 -3.46 -27.52 -8.59
N SER A 155 -2.28 -27.87 -9.10
CA SER A 155 -1.89 -29.26 -9.29
C SER A 155 -0.54 -29.52 -8.62
N ASP A 156 -0.16 -30.80 -8.52
CA ASP A 156 1.13 -31.17 -7.95
C ASP A 156 2.31 -30.60 -8.76
N SER A 157 2.10 -30.31 -10.06
CA SER A 157 3.09 -29.66 -10.91
C SER A 157 3.15 -28.14 -10.78
N SER A 158 2.22 -27.50 -10.06
CA SER A 158 2.26 -26.05 -9.82
C SER A 158 3.52 -25.64 -9.06
N SER A 159 4.01 -24.45 -9.34
CA SER A 159 5.23 -23.93 -8.70
C SER A 159 5.03 -23.66 -7.21
N ASN A 160 6.07 -23.77 -6.39
CA ASN A 160 6.00 -23.49 -4.95
C ASN A 160 5.40 -22.10 -4.63
N PRO A 161 5.76 -21.00 -5.33
CA PRO A 161 5.14 -19.70 -5.08
C PRO A 161 3.64 -19.66 -5.38
N GLU A 162 3.20 -20.33 -6.43
CA GLU A 162 1.77 -20.41 -6.79
C GLU A 162 0.99 -21.17 -5.72
N LYS A 163 1.52 -22.31 -5.28
CA LYS A 163 0.93 -23.10 -4.18
C LYS A 163 0.84 -22.29 -2.89
N LEU A 164 1.88 -21.54 -2.54
CA LEU A 164 1.90 -20.68 -1.36
C LEU A 164 0.91 -19.52 -1.44
N LEU A 165 0.76 -18.87 -2.60
CA LEU A 165 -0.20 -17.77 -2.76
C LEU A 165 -1.64 -18.26 -2.68
N HIS A 166 -1.92 -19.46 -3.20
CA HIS A 166 -3.22 -20.11 -3.01
C HIS A 166 -3.48 -20.49 -1.55
N ALA A 167 -2.48 -21.08 -0.89
CA ALA A 167 -2.56 -21.39 0.53
C ALA A 167 -2.77 -20.12 1.36
N PHE A 168 -2.12 -19.00 1.01
CA PHE A 168 -2.30 -17.71 1.64
C PHE A 168 -3.74 -17.19 1.48
N GLN A 169 -4.28 -17.20 0.25
CA GLN A 169 -5.66 -16.80 -0.02
C GLN A 169 -6.66 -17.61 0.82
N HIS A 170 -6.48 -18.94 0.86
CA HIS A 170 -7.31 -19.84 1.65
C HIS A 170 -7.12 -19.62 3.16
N TRP A 171 -5.89 -19.39 3.61
CA TRP A 171 -5.58 -19.10 5.01
C TRP A 171 -6.28 -17.82 5.48
N VAL A 172 -6.31 -16.74 4.68
CA VAL A 172 -7.04 -15.51 5.02
C VAL A 172 -8.54 -15.78 5.15
N TYR A 173 -9.11 -16.56 4.22
CA TYR A 173 -10.51 -16.97 4.28
C TYR A 173 -10.83 -17.68 5.59
N VAL A 174 -10.03 -18.69 5.97
CA VAL A 174 -10.22 -19.43 7.22
C VAL A 174 -9.99 -18.54 8.45
N LYS A 175 -8.94 -17.71 8.44
CA LYS A 175 -8.55 -16.83 9.56
C LYS A 175 -9.62 -15.80 9.88
N THR A 176 -10.35 -15.35 8.86
CA THR A 176 -11.45 -14.39 8.99
C THR A 176 -12.82 -15.06 9.08
N SER A 177 -12.85 -16.38 9.36
CA SER A 177 -14.08 -17.17 9.48
C SER A 177 -15.01 -17.03 8.27
N GLY A 178 -14.42 -16.90 7.09
CA GLY A 178 -15.11 -16.77 5.82
C GLY A 178 -15.62 -15.37 5.49
N GLN A 179 -15.31 -14.35 6.29
CA GLN A 179 -15.77 -12.98 6.01
C GLN A 179 -15.09 -12.39 4.77
N MET A 180 -13.80 -12.66 4.56
CA MET A 180 -13.07 -12.04 3.45
C MET A 180 -11.97 -12.93 2.90
N THR A 181 -11.48 -12.57 1.72
CA THR A 181 -10.27 -13.16 1.14
C THR A 181 -9.47 -12.11 0.38
N LEU A 182 -8.23 -12.44 0.02
CA LEU A 182 -7.34 -11.59 -0.78
C LEU A 182 -7.07 -12.23 -2.13
N THR A 183 -7.15 -11.44 -3.20
CA THR A 183 -6.91 -11.91 -4.57
C THR A 183 -6.16 -10.84 -5.38
N ASN A 184 -6.10 -11.01 -6.71
CA ASN A 184 -5.44 -10.12 -7.67
C ASN A 184 -3.94 -9.96 -7.42
N PHE A 185 -3.28 -10.99 -6.89
CA PHE A 185 -1.85 -10.92 -6.67
C PHE A 185 -1.11 -10.80 -8.00
N LYS A 186 -0.25 -9.78 -8.08
CA LYS A 186 0.67 -9.53 -9.20
C LYS A 186 2.08 -9.37 -8.65
N GLY A 187 3.08 -9.40 -9.52
CA GLY A 187 4.47 -9.23 -9.16
C GLY A 187 5.33 -10.39 -9.62
N ASN A 188 6.37 -10.71 -8.87
CA ASN A 188 7.28 -11.79 -9.14
C ASN A 188 7.82 -12.27 -7.78
N PRO A 189 7.37 -13.43 -7.27
CA PRO A 189 7.74 -13.91 -5.95
C PRO A 189 9.26 -13.85 -5.75
N PRO A 190 9.72 -13.40 -4.57
CA PRO A 190 8.94 -13.20 -3.33
C PRO A 190 8.17 -11.87 -3.24
N LEU A 191 8.24 -10.99 -4.24
CA LEU A 191 7.62 -9.67 -4.19
C LEU A 191 6.22 -9.68 -4.82
N ILE A 192 5.21 -9.38 -4.02
CA ILE A 192 3.80 -9.40 -4.39
C ILE A 192 3.20 -8.00 -4.27
N THR A 193 2.29 -7.63 -5.17
CA THR A 193 1.62 -6.32 -5.17
C THR A 193 0.17 -6.43 -5.65
N LYS A 194 -0.54 -5.32 -5.55
CA LYS A 194 -1.94 -5.10 -5.96
C LYS A 194 -2.97 -6.08 -5.38
N PRO A 195 -2.87 -6.42 -4.09
CA PRO A 195 -3.89 -7.24 -3.47
C PRO A 195 -5.25 -6.53 -3.55
N ILE A 196 -6.31 -7.29 -3.76
CA ILE A 196 -7.69 -6.83 -3.64
C ILE A 196 -8.33 -7.61 -2.49
N VAL A 197 -9.00 -6.88 -1.59
CA VAL A 197 -9.86 -7.48 -0.57
C VAL A 197 -11.23 -7.74 -1.20
N ILE A 198 -11.71 -8.97 -1.06
CA ILE A 198 -13.09 -9.33 -1.37
C ILE A 198 -13.79 -9.61 -0.05
N ASP A 199 -14.84 -8.87 0.22
CA ASP A 199 -15.83 -9.21 1.25
C ASP A 199 -16.78 -10.26 0.68
N LEU A 200 -16.86 -11.41 1.36
CA LEU A 200 -17.66 -12.55 0.93
C LEU A 200 -19.06 -12.56 1.54
N ASN A 201 -19.28 -11.76 2.59
CA ASN A 201 -20.59 -11.57 3.20
C ASN A 201 -20.95 -10.07 3.19
N PRO A 202 -21.15 -9.46 2.01
CA PRO A 202 -21.63 -8.09 1.94
C PRO A 202 -23.07 -8.04 2.45
N GLU A 203 -23.31 -7.25 3.50
CA GLU A 203 -24.67 -6.93 3.97
C GLU A 203 -25.46 -6.07 2.96
#